data_AF-A0A3S1A5G4-F1
#
_entry.id   AF-A0A3S1A5G4-F1
#
_cell.length_a   1.000
_cell.length_b   1.000
_cell.length_c   1.000
_cell.angle_alpha   90.00
_cell.angle_beta   90.00
_cell.angle_gamma   90.00
#
_symmetry.space_group_name_H-M   'P 1'
#
loop_
_entity.id
_entity.type
_entity.pdbx_description
1 polymer ?
#
loop_
_entity_poly.entity_id
_entity_poly.type
_entity_poly.pdbx_seq_one_letter_code
_entity_poly.pdbx_strand_id
1 'polypeptide(L)' 'MDSKILNSRFKKLGWTTYKLAQKVNRIRVSIFGEESKKTSSLVTSIAKILDNPNNCSFKNVEAAIRAMGGEVIIRWQSG' A
#
# COMPACT_ATOMS: atom_id res chain seq x y z
N MET A 1 -10.77 -4.41 -4.53
CA MET A 1 -9.46 -4.16 -5.15
C MET A 1 -8.97 -5.45 -5.80
N ASP A 2 -8.52 -5.41 -7.06
CA ASP A 2 -7.94 -6.57 -7.73
C ASP A 2 -6.45 -6.70 -7.39
N SER A 3 -6.07 -7.80 -6.72
CA SER A 3 -4.67 -8.07 -6.36
C SER A 3 -3.76 -8.22 -7.58
N LYS A 4 -4.30 -8.62 -8.74
CA LYS A 4 -3.53 -8.72 -9.99
C LYS A 4 -3.03 -7.36 -10.47
N ILE A 5 -3.85 -6.31 -10.35
CA ILE A 5 -3.48 -4.95 -10.73
C ILE A 5 -2.35 -4.46 -9.81
N LEU A 6 -2.51 -4.67 -8.50
CA LEU A 6 -1.52 -4.26 -7.50
C LEU A 6 -0.17 -4.98 -7.72
N ASN A 7 -0.21 -6.29 -7.94
CA ASN A 7 0.98 -7.09 -8.22
C ASN A 7 1.63 -6.73 -9.55
N SER A 8 0.85 -6.47 -10.59
CA SER A 8 1.38 -6.04 -11.90
C SER A 8 2.15 -4.73 -11.76
N ARG A 9 1.60 -3.75 -11.01
CA ARG A 9 2.30 -2.49 -10.73
C ARG A 9 3.57 -2.73 -9.91
N PHE A 10 3.49 -3.52 -8.85
CA PHE A 10 4.64 -3.84 -8.00
C PHE A 10 5.78 -4.51 -8.80
N LYS A 11 5.45 -5.48 -9.67
CA LYS A 11 6.41 -6.14 -10.56
C LYS A 11 7.04 -5.17 -11.56
N LYS A 12 6.26 -4.29 -12.19
CA LYS A 12 6.76 -3.27 -13.12
C LYS A 12 7.77 -2.31 -12.48
N LEU A 13 7.63 -2.05 -11.19
CA LEU A 13 8.57 -1.21 -10.44
C LEU A 13 9.90 -1.92 -10.16
N GLY A 14 9.96 -3.25 -10.24
CA GLY A 14 11.15 -4.03 -9.93
C GLY A 14 11.58 -3.90 -8.46
N TRP A 15 10.63 -3.68 -7.54
CA TRP A 15 10.93 -3.43 -6.14
C TRP A 15 10.87 -4.71 -5.32
N THR A 16 11.63 -4.73 -4.22
CA THR A 16 11.46 -5.73 -3.16
C THR A 16 10.34 -5.31 -2.22
N THR A 17 9.78 -6.29 -1.50
CA THR A 17 8.75 -6.06 -0.47
C THR A 17 9.27 -5.10 0.61
N TYR A 18 10.56 -5.18 0.92
CA TYR A 18 11.25 -4.26 1.83
C TYR A 18 11.25 -2.82 1.31
N LYS A 19 11.58 -2.59 0.03
CA LYS A 19 11.54 -1.26 -0.57
C LYS A 19 10.14 -0.66 -0.55
N LEU A 20 9.12 -1.46 -0.84
CA LEU A 20 7.72 -1.02 -0.73
C LEU A 20 7.35 -0.71 0.73
N ALA A 21 7.78 -1.53 1.70
CA ALA A 21 7.57 -1.25 3.13
C ALA A 21 8.20 0.08 3.58
N GLN A 22 9.42 0.40 3.10
CA GLN A 22 10.04 1.71 3.38
C GLN A 22 9.21 2.87 2.82
N LYS A 23 8.73 2.74 1.58
CA LYS A 23 7.90 3.77 0.94
C LYS A 23 6.55 3.93 1.65
N VAL A 24 5.92 2.83 2.05
CA VAL A 24 4.68 2.85 2.84
C VAL A 24 4.89 3.52 4.19
N ASN A 25 6.00 3.25 4.88
CA ASN A 25 6.31 3.94 6.14
C ASN A 25 6.38 5.46 5.94
N ARG A 26 7.04 5.91 4.86
CA ARG A 26 7.10 7.34 4.52
C ARG A 26 5.71 7.93 4.28
N ILE A 27 4.86 7.24 3.50
CA ILE A 27 3.48 7.69 3.23
C ILE A 27 2.66 7.79 4.53
N ARG A 28 2.76 6.80 5.42
CA ARG A 28 2.00 6.81 6.67
C ARG A 28 2.40 7.97 7.59
N VAL A 29 3.70 8.25 7.67
CA VAL A 29 4.20 9.41 8.43
C VAL A 29 3.75 10.71 7.78
N SER A 30 4.00 10.88 6.48
CA SER A 30 3.82 12.18 5.81
C SER A 30 2.37 12.54 5.51
N ILE A 31 1.52 11.56 5.21
CA ILE A 31 0.13 11.78 4.79
C ILE A 31 -0.84 11.47 5.93
N PHE A 32 -0.57 10.43 6.72
CA PHE A 32 -1.50 9.98 7.78
C PHE A 32 -1.06 10.38 9.19
N GLY A 33 0.07 11.07 9.35
CA GLY A 33 0.55 11.54 10.65
C GLY A 33 0.91 10.41 11.63
N GLU A 34 1.17 9.20 11.14
CA GLU A 34 1.57 8.09 12.01
C GLU A 34 3.03 8.21 12.47
N GLU A 35 3.34 7.62 13.61
CA GLU A 35 4.73 7.41 14.01
C GLU A 35 5.47 6.48 13.03
N SER A 36 6.75 6.77 12.81
CA SER A 36 7.61 5.94 11.98
C SER A 36 7.78 4.56 12.61
N LYS A 37 7.52 3.51 11.83
CA LYS A 37 7.71 2.11 12.24
C LYS A 37 8.98 1.54 11.63
N LYS A 38 9.55 0.52 12.29
CA LYS A 38 10.64 -0.27 11.69
C LYS A 38 10.15 -0.91 10.40
N THR A 39 10.91 -0.75 9.31
CA THR A 39 10.55 -1.33 8.00
C THR A 39 10.23 -2.83 8.08
N SER A 40 10.99 -3.58 8.88
CA SER A 40 10.80 -5.02 9.08
C SER A 40 9.42 -5.39 9.60
N SER A 41 8.79 -4.56 10.46
CA SER A 41 7.43 -4.84 10.97
C SER A 41 6.35 -4.62 9.91
N LEU A 42 6.67 -3.86 8.85
CA LEU A 42 5.75 -3.59 7.75
C LEU A 42 5.87 -4.61 6.61
N VAL A 43 7.00 -5.29 6.45
CA VAL A 43 7.23 -6.25 5.35
C VAL A 43 6.12 -7.30 5.28
N THR A 44 5.77 -7.92 6.42
CA THR A 44 4.69 -8.93 6.48
C THR A 44 3.32 -8.33 6.15
N SER A 45 3.08 -7.07 6.55
CA SER A 45 1.85 -6.36 6.18
C SER A 45 1.78 -6.09 4.69
N ILE A 46 2.89 -5.69 4.07
CA ILE A 46 2.98 -5.48 2.62
C ILE A 46 2.76 -6.78 1.85
N ALA A 47 3.34 -7.89 2.30
CA ALA A 47 3.12 -9.19 1.69
C ALA A 47 1.63 -9.58 1.69
N LYS A 48 0.94 -9.38 2.82
CA LYS A 48 -0.52 -9.60 2.92
C LYS A 48 -1.33 -8.70 1.99
N ILE A 49 -0.93 -7.43 1.85
CA ILE A 49 -1.61 -6.48 0.93
C ILE A 49 -1.43 -6.89 -0.53
N LEU A 50 -0.23 -7.36 -0.91
CA LEU A 50 0.03 -7.85 -2.26
C LEU A 50 -0.74 -9.14 -2.55
N ASP A 51 -0.87 -10.03 -1.57
CA ASP A 51 -1.59 -11.30 -1.72
C ASP A 51 -3.11 -11.09 -1.80
N ASN A 52 -3.69 -10.47 -0.76
CA ASN A 52 -5.13 -10.21 -0.67
C ASN A 52 -5.42 -8.82 -0.05
N PRO A 53 -5.50 -7.77 -0.88
CA PRO A 53 -5.73 -6.40 -0.40
C PRO A 53 -7.12 -6.21 0.21
N ASN A 54 -8.12 -7.04 -0.13
CA ASN A 54 -9.48 -6.89 0.39
C ASN A 54 -9.61 -7.33 1.86
N ASN A 55 -8.68 -8.15 2.35
CA ASN A 55 -8.60 -8.55 3.76
C ASN A 55 -7.73 -7.62 4.61
N CYS A 56 -7.24 -6.52 4.04
CA CYS A 56 -6.42 -5.53 4.73
C CYS A 56 -7.23 -4.26 5.00
N SER A 57 -6.84 -3.51 6.04
CA SER A 57 -7.49 -2.22 6.29
C SER A 57 -7.30 -1.27 5.12
N PHE A 58 -8.34 -0.49 4.80
CA PHE A 58 -8.33 0.46 3.69
C PHE A 58 -7.10 1.37 3.72
N LYS A 59 -6.80 1.96 4.89
CA LYS A 59 -5.62 2.82 5.09
C LYS A 59 -4.31 2.15 4.68
N ASN A 60 -4.14 0.86 4.98
CA ASN A 60 -2.92 0.13 4.63
C ASN A 60 -2.80 -0.08 3.12
N VAL A 61 -3.93 -0.39 2.48
CA VAL A 61 -4.02 -0.56 1.02
C VAL A 61 -3.77 0.77 0.33
N GLU A 62 -4.40 1.86 0.78
CA GLU A 62 -4.19 3.21 0.27
C GLU A 62 -2.72 3.63 0.41
N ALA A 63 -2.10 3.39 1.56
CA ALA A 63 -0.67 3.68 1.76
C ALA A 63 0.21 2.97 0.72
N ALA A 64 -0.08 1.70 0.42
CA ALA A 64 0.65 0.92 -0.56
C ALA A 64 0.44 1.44 -1.98
N ILE A 65 -0.80 1.78 -2.35
CA ILE A 65 -1.13 2.37 -3.66
C ILE A 65 -0.37 3.68 -3.85
N ARG A 66 -0.44 4.60 -2.88
CA ARG A 66 0.28 5.88 -2.90
C ARG A 66 1.80 5.69 -2.94
N ALA A 67 2.32 4.74 -2.17
CA ALA A 67 3.75 4.41 -2.18
C ALA A 67 4.26 3.92 -3.55
N MET A 68 3.38 3.31 -4.36
CA MET A 68 3.67 2.88 -5.75
C MET A 68 3.35 3.95 -6.81
N GLY A 69 3.00 5.17 -6.36
CA GLY A 69 2.69 6.32 -7.21
C GLY A 69 1.27 6.34 -7.78
N GLY A 70 0.34 5.60 -7.17
CA GLY A 70 -1.08 5.65 -7.51
C GLY A 70 -1.88 6.56 -6.58
N GLU A 71 -3.17 6.66 -6.85
CA GLU A 71 -4.14 7.38 -6.03
C GLU A 71 -5.42 6.55 -5.86
N VAL A 72 -6.18 6.83 -4.80
CA VAL A 72 -7.48 6.20 -4.54
C VAL A 72 -8.57 7.24 -4.77
N ILE A 73 -9.51 6.93 -5.66
CA ILE A 73 -10.66 7.77 -5.98
C ILE A 73 -11.91 7.04 -5.51
N ILE A 74 -12.70 7.68 -4.64
CA ILE A 74 -14.00 7.18 -4.17
C ILE A 74 -15.08 7.97 -4.90
N ARG A 75 -16.00 7.26 -5.58
CA ARG A 75 -17.17 7.86 -6.24
C ARG A 75 -18.42 7.30 -5.59
N TRP A 76 -19.21 8.17 -4.99
CA TRP A 76 -20.54 7.83 -4.51
C TRP A 76 -21.51 7.93 -5.68
N GLN A 77 -22.40 6.93 -5.84
CA GLN A 77 -23.56 7.12 -6.70
C GLN A 77 -24.51 8.06 -5.97
N SER A 78 -24.88 9.17 -6.60
CA SER A 78 -26.02 9.97 -6.16
C SER A 78 -27.25 9.07 -6.28
N GLY A 79 -27.84 8.75 -5.13
CA GLY A 79 -29.17 8.13 -5.09
C GLY A 79 -30.25 9.09 -5.54
#